data_AF-A0A840ZPN8-F1
#
_entry.id   AF-A0A840ZPN8-F1
#
_cell.length_a   1.000
_cell.length_b   1.000
_cell.length_c   1.000
_cell.angle_alpha   90.00
_cell.angle_beta   90.00
_cell.angle_gamma   90.00
#
_symmetry.space_group_name_H-M   'P 1'
#
loop_
_entity.id
_entity.type
_entity.pdbx_description
1 polymer ?
#
loop_
_entity_poly.entity_id
_entity_poly.type
_entity_poly.pdbx_seq_one_letter_code
_entity_poly.pdbx_strand_id
1 'polypeptide(L)' 'MPPLKLLASAALLAFTAAACATAPAAPAYDPAPPPARRPDAKTQLEYGNPPPPPPGRY' A
#
# COMPACT_ATOMS: atom_id res chain seq x y z
N MET A 1 19.75 41.13 16.15
CA MET A 1 20.10 39.70 16.25
C MET A 1 18.94 38.80 15.77
N PRO A 2 18.71 38.66 14.45
CA PRO A 2 17.73 37.70 13.91
C PRO A 2 18.28 36.31 13.46
N PRO A 3 19.59 36.00 13.40
CA PRO A 3 20.07 34.86 12.62
C PRO A 3 19.65 33.52 13.24
N LEU A 4 19.56 33.43 14.56
CA LEU A 4 19.18 32.21 15.28
C LEU A 4 17.73 31.78 15.00
N LYS A 5 16.81 32.75 14.86
CA LYS A 5 15.40 32.44 14.56
C LYS A 5 15.24 31.89 13.14
N LEU A 6 15.94 32.49 12.18
CA LEU A 6 15.99 32.01 10.79
C LEU A 6 16.60 30.62 10.68
N LEU A 7 17.73 30.38 11.38
CA LEU A 7 18.38 29.08 11.45
C LEU A 7 17.47 28.01 12.06
N ALA A 8 16.80 28.32 13.17
CA ALA A 8 15.86 27.40 13.81
C ALA A 8 14.67 27.06 12.89
N SER A 9 14.11 28.07 12.21
CA SER A 9 13.02 27.83 11.25
C SER A 9 13.46 26.99 10.05
N ALA A 10 14.67 27.24 9.52
CA ALA A 10 15.20 26.48 8.40
C ALA A 10 15.49 25.02 8.80
N ALA A 11 16.03 24.79 9.99
CA ALA A 11 16.24 23.45 10.53
C ALA A 11 14.92 22.69 10.73
N LEU A 12 13.89 23.35 11.25
CA LEU A 12 12.57 22.75 11.44
C LEU A 12 11.91 22.37 10.10
N LEU A 13 12.01 23.24 9.10
CA LEU A 13 11.54 23.00 7.72
C LEU A 13 12.28 21.84 7.05
N ALA A 14 13.61 21.80 7.17
CA ALA A 14 14.42 20.73 6.62
C ALA A 14 14.09 19.37 7.26
N PHE A 15 13.89 19.35 8.58
CA PHE A 15 13.52 18.14 9.32
C PHE A 15 12.14 17.61 8.92
N THR A 16 11.15 18.49 8.82
CA THR A 16 9.79 18.09 8.38
C THR A 16 9.78 17.60 6.94
N ALA A 17 10.52 18.24 6.03
CA ALA A 17 10.65 17.78 4.65
C ALA A 17 11.32 16.39 4.57
N ALA A 18 12.39 16.17 5.33
CA ALA A 18 13.06 14.87 5.39
C ALA A 18 12.13 13.76 5.94
N ALA A 19 11.32 14.08 6.96
CA ALA A 19 10.35 13.15 7.52
C ALA A 19 9.21 12.83 6.53
N CYS A 20 8.79 13.77 5.68
CA CYS A 20 7.81 13.47 4.63
C CYS A 20 8.41 12.72 3.44
N ALA A 21 9.69 12.93 3.13
CA ALA A 21 10.37 12.25 2.03
C ALA A 21 10.61 10.75 2.30
N THR A 22 10.63 10.32 3.56
CA THR A 22 10.79 8.89 3.92
C THR A 22 9.49 8.08 3.81
N ALA A 23 8.39 8.68 3.36
CA ALA A 23 7.16 7.95 3.17
C ALA A 23 7.38 6.86 2.10
N PRO A 24 7.09 5.58 2.40
CA PRO A 24 7.18 4.53 1.41
C PRO A 24 6.29 4.92 0.22
N ALA A 25 6.84 4.84 -0.98
CA ALA A 25 6.09 5.09 -2.19
C ALA A 25 4.81 4.25 -2.15
N ALA A 26 3.65 4.91 -2.32
CA ALA A 26 2.39 4.20 -2.42
C ALA A 26 2.52 3.16 -3.54
N PRO A 27 2.01 1.92 -3.35
CA PRO A 27 2.01 0.93 -4.41
C PRO A 27 1.46 1.57 -5.68
N ALA A 28 2.18 1.43 -6.80
CA ALA A 28 1.67 1.87 -8.09
C ALA A 28 0.28 1.27 -8.28
N TYR A 29 -0.68 2.09 -8.71
CA TYR A 29 -2.03 1.62 -9.00
C TYR A 29 -1.93 0.62 -10.16
N ASP A 30 -2.00 -0.66 -9.83
CA ASP A 30 -2.10 -1.74 -10.80
C ASP A 30 -3.60 -1.91 -11.15
N PRO A 31 -4.02 -1.63 -12.39
CA PRO A 31 -5.40 -1.85 -12.81
C PRO A 31 -5.75 -3.35 -12.89
N ALA A 32 -4.78 -4.25 -12.77
CA ALA A 32 -5.06 -5.67 -12.70
C ALA A 32 -5.93 -5.98 -11.47
N PRO A 33 -7.03 -6.73 -11.65
CA PRO A 33 -7.82 -7.17 -10.51
C PRO A 33 -6.94 -8.01 -9.57
N PRO A 34 -7.11 -7.90 -8.25
CA PRO A 34 -6.35 -8.72 -7.32
C PRO A 34 -6.57 -10.20 -7.62
N PRO A 35 -5.56 -11.07 -7.40
CA PRO A 35 -5.72 -12.50 -7.61
C PRO A 35 -6.94 -13.04 -6.86
N ALA A 36 -7.69 -13.92 -7.51
CA ALA A 36 -8.85 -14.55 -6.89
C ALA A 36 -8.44 -15.23 -5.57
N ARG A 37 -9.14 -14.91 -4.47
CA ARG A 37 -8.90 -15.56 -3.19
C ARG A 37 -9.21 -17.05 -3.31
N ARG A 38 -8.26 -17.88 -2.87
CA ARG A 38 -8.50 -19.32 -2.73
C ARG A 38 -9.41 -19.54 -1.52
N PRO A 39 -10.37 -20.49 -1.59
CA PRO A 39 -11.16 -20.87 -0.44
C PRO A 39 -10.26 -21.34 0.69
N ASP A 40 -10.54 -20.90 1.92
CA ASP A 40 -9.83 -21.37 3.08
C ASP A 40 -10.14 -22.85 3.37
N ALA A 41 -9.27 -23.49 4.14
CA ALA A 41 -9.39 -24.92 4.43
C ALA A 41 -10.71 -25.28 5.15
N LYS A 42 -11.24 -24.38 5.99
CA LYS A 42 -12.52 -24.61 6.68
C LYS A 42 -13.67 -24.55 5.68
N THR A 43 -13.67 -23.57 4.79
CA THR A 43 -14.65 -23.47 3.70
C THR A 43 -14.58 -24.67 2.76
N GLN A 44 -13.39 -25.24 2.50
CA GLN A 44 -13.26 -26.46 1.69
C GLN A 44 -13.80 -27.72 2.39
N LEU A 45 -13.72 -27.80 3.72
CA LEU A 45 -14.31 -28.90 4.47
C LEU A 45 -15.83 -28.80 4.54
N GLU A 46 -16.36 -27.58 4.65
CA GLU A 46 -17.79 -27.33 4.76
C GLU A 46 -18.52 -27.46 3.42
N TYR A 47 -17.92 -26.97 2.33
CA TYR A 47 -18.55 -26.88 1.01
C TYR A 47 -17.94 -27.79 -0.06
N GLY A 48 -16.87 -28.53 0.26
CA GLY A 48 -16.14 -29.34 -0.70
C GLY A 48 -15.34 -28.48 -1.70
N ASN A 49 -14.89 -29.11 -2.79
CA ASN A 49 -14.14 -28.42 -3.83
C ASN A 49 -15.10 -27.58 -4.68
N PRO A 50 -14.88 -26.25 -4.83
CA PRO A 50 -15.75 -25.43 -5.67
C PRO A 50 -15.72 -25.91 -7.13
N PRO A 51 -16.81 -25.69 -7.89
CA PRO A 51 -16.81 -25.98 -9.33
C PRO A 51 -15.71 -25.18 -10.05
N PRO A 52 -15.12 -25.72 -11.12
CA PRO A 52 -14.09 -25.02 -11.87
C PRO A 52 -14.64 -23.68 -12.41
N PRO A 53 -13.83 -22.61 -12.40
CA PRO A 53 -14.27 -21.33 -12.93
C PRO A 53 -14.58 -21.46 -14.43
N PRO A 54 -15.58 -20.72 -14.94
CA PRO A 54 -15.90 -20.73 -16.36
C PRO A 54 -14.67 -20.31 -17.18
N PRO A 55 -14.48 -20.87 -18.39
CA PRO A 55 -13.36 -20.49 -19.25
C PRO A 55 -13.40 -18.99 -19.51
N GLY A 56 -12.30 -18.31 -19.16
CA GLY A 56 -12.18 -16.86 -19.25
C GLY A 56 -12.38 -16.37 -20.67
N ARG A 57 -13.34 -15.47 -20.87
CA ARG A 57 -13.36 -14.60 -22.04
C ARG A 57 -12.40 -13.45 -21.75
N TYR A 58 -11.22 -13.53 -22.36
CA TYR A 58 -10.35 -12.37 -22.55
C TYR A 58 -10.99 -11.40 -23.53
#